data_AF-A0A955INX1-F1
#
_entry.id   AF-A0A955INX1-F1
#
_cell.length_a   1.000
_cell.length_b   1.000
_cell.length_c   1.000
_cell.angle_alpha   90.00
_cell.angle_beta   90.00
_cell.angle_gamma   90.00
#
_symmetry.space_group_name_H-M   'P 1'
#
loop_
_entity.id
_entity.type
_entity.pdbx_description
1 polymer ?
#
loop_
_entity_poly.entity_id
_entity_poly.type
_entity_poly.pdbx_seq_one_letter_code
_entity_poly.pdbx_strand_id
1 'polypeptide(L)'
;MSRLPSQETPTIPKLPDIPKLPDKDKKLSGSTGALTLSDGEEHSGGLLNSLGGAGSGEPIVARNESRTGILLLLAIIIAAGGILYTMRRMGMSAHLEKLDVKIDYPLDESPGLDPEERDRLLKELEESGRIIQVALQDLKMNPFAWEGAKAVDPGEDPEVAKAREAAERARVALEKRQREIELAADKLEVRSIMGGRTPLANISGDIVRVGDVINDMFEVIEIKTRTVVLKVDDKFLEIGEFDDEE
;
A
#
# COMPACT_ATOMS: atom_id res chain seq x y z
N MET A 1 -33.54 -26.47 -54.54
CA MET A 1 -32.97 -27.36 -53.52
C MET A 1 -31.81 -26.64 -52.85
N SER A 2 -32.09 -25.86 -51.81
CA SER A 2 -31.09 -25.06 -51.09
C SER A 2 -30.62 -25.83 -49.87
N ARG A 3 -29.32 -26.13 -49.79
CA ARG A 3 -28.69 -26.79 -48.64
C ARG A 3 -28.50 -25.76 -47.53
N LEU A 4 -29.02 -26.06 -46.34
CA LEU A 4 -28.78 -25.29 -45.13
C LEU A 4 -27.33 -25.47 -44.65
N PRO A 5 -26.67 -24.43 -44.14
CA PRO A 5 -25.34 -24.53 -43.55
C PRO A 5 -25.40 -25.25 -42.19
N SER A 6 -24.58 -26.29 -42.03
CA SER A 6 -24.36 -26.97 -40.75
C SER A 6 -23.79 -25.99 -39.73
N GLN A 7 -24.46 -25.85 -38.59
CA GLN A 7 -23.91 -25.11 -37.46
C GLN A 7 -22.87 -26.00 -36.74
N GLU A 8 -21.65 -25.48 -36.65
CA GLU A 8 -20.58 -26.06 -35.85
C GLU A 8 -20.94 -25.95 -34.36
N THR A 9 -20.96 -27.10 -33.69
CA THR A 9 -21.15 -27.17 -32.24
C THR A 9 -19.95 -26.53 -31.52
N PRO A 10 -20.16 -25.59 -30.57
CA PRO A 10 -19.08 -24.96 -29.84
C PRO A 10 -18.37 -25.97 -28.94
N THR A 11 -17.07 -26.13 -29.15
CA THR A 11 -16.16 -26.91 -28.30
C THR A 11 -16.07 -26.24 -26.93
N ILE A 12 -16.63 -26.90 -25.91
CA ILE A 12 -16.55 -26.44 -24.52
C ILE A 12 -15.10 -26.61 -24.03
N PRO A 13 -14.43 -25.56 -23.54
CA PRO A 13 -13.08 -25.67 -23.00
C PRO A 13 -13.08 -26.56 -21.75
N LYS A 14 -12.17 -27.54 -21.72
CA LYS A 14 -11.98 -28.48 -20.61
C LYS A 14 -11.54 -27.70 -19.36
N LEU A 15 -12.29 -27.84 -18.28
CA LEU A 15 -12.05 -27.20 -16.99
C LEU A 15 -10.67 -27.64 -16.43
N PRO A 16 -9.82 -26.72 -15.94
CA PRO A 16 -8.54 -27.09 -15.33
C PRO A 16 -8.76 -27.87 -14.03
N ASP A 17 -7.95 -28.90 -13.81
CA ASP A 17 -7.99 -29.76 -12.63
C ASP A 17 -7.76 -28.94 -11.36
N ILE A 18 -8.77 -28.89 -10.50
CA ILE A 18 -8.71 -28.21 -9.20
C ILE A 18 -7.79 -29.05 -8.29
N PRO A 19 -6.72 -28.46 -7.70
CA PRO A 19 -5.87 -29.18 -6.76
C PRO A 19 -6.67 -29.61 -5.54
N LYS A 20 -6.61 -30.92 -5.25
CA LYS A 20 -7.27 -31.58 -4.13
C LYS A 20 -6.75 -30.99 -2.81
N LEU A 21 -7.64 -30.40 -2.00
CA LEU A 21 -7.28 -29.86 -0.68
C LEU A 21 -6.70 -30.98 0.21
N PRO A 22 -5.65 -30.69 1.00
CA PRO A 22 -5.12 -31.63 1.98
C PRO A 22 -6.11 -31.83 3.14
N ASP A 23 -6.38 -33.10 3.47
CA ASP A 23 -7.23 -33.53 4.58
C ASP A 23 -6.74 -32.93 5.91
N LYS A 24 -7.60 -32.12 6.55
CA LYS A 24 -7.36 -31.43 7.83
C LYS A 24 -7.64 -32.33 9.05
N ASP A 25 -7.32 -33.61 8.98
CA ASP A 25 -7.46 -34.54 10.11
C ASP A 25 -6.11 -34.75 10.81
N LYS A 26 -5.54 -33.66 11.36
CA LYS A 26 -4.46 -33.77 12.35
C LYS A 26 -4.92 -33.25 13.70
N LYS A 27 -5.24 -34.24 14.55
CA LYS A 27 -5.50 -34.20 15.99
C LYS A 27 -4.75 -33.05 16.70
N LEU A 28 -5.51 -32.04 17.13
CA LEU A 28 -5.14 -31.17 18.24
C LEU A 28 -5.32 -31.96 19.55
N SER A 29 -4.24 -32.62 19.97
CA SER A 29 -4.12 -33.15 21.33
C SER A 29 -3.70 -32.00 22.24
N GLY A 30 -4.51 -31.75 23.27
CA GLY A 30 -4.43 -30.59 24.13
C GLY A 30 -3.13 -30.47 24.94
N SER A 31 -2.75 -29.21 25.15
CA SER A 31 -1.84 -28.78 26.20
C SER A 31 -2.55 -27.67 26.98
N THR A 32 -3.25 -28.08 28.03
CA THR A 32 -3.64 -27.22 29.15
C THR A 32 -2.38 -26.71 29.85
N GLY A 33 -2.06 -25.44 29.67
CA GLY A 33 -0.91 -24.77 30.28
C GLY A 33 -1.30 -23.43 30.89
N ALA A 34 -1.55 -23.48 32.20
CA ALA A 34 -1.55 -22.42 33.20
C ALA A 34 -1.52 -20.94 32.76
N LEU A 35 -2.59 -20.23 33.12
CA LEU A 35 -2.59 -18.79 33.42
C LEU A 35 -1.69 -18.52 34.63
N THR A 36 -0.53 -17.90 34.40
CA THR A 36 0.23 -17.20 35.44
C THR A 36 0.17 -15.70 35.15
N LEU A 37 -0.58 -14.97 35.97
CA LEU A 37 -0.40 -13.52 36.11
C LEU A 37 0.95 -13.29 36.80
N SER A 38 1.87 -12.62 36.12
CA SER A 38 3.05 -12.02 36.74
C SER A 38 3.03 -10.52 36.47
N ASP A 39 2.83 -9.78 37.56
CA ASP A 39 3.08 -8.34 37.70
C ASP A 39 4.52 -7.98 37.33
N GLY A 40 4.72 -6.68 37.10
CA GLY A 40 5.82 -6.11 36.33
C GLY A 40 7.25 -6.39 36.80
N GLU A 41 8.17 -6.27 35.84
CA GLU A 41 9.50 -5.73 36.09
C GLU A 41 10.08 -5.24 34.76
N GLU A 42 10.52 -3.98 34.76
CA GLU A 42 11.31 -3.37 33.70
C GLU A 42 12.64 -4.11 33.59
N HIS A 43 12.92 -4.72 32.43
CA HIS A 43 14.29 -5.06 32.07
C HIS A 43 14.53 -4.87 30.58
N SER A 44 15.28 -3.81 30.30
CA SER A 44 16.12 -3.66 29.14
C SER A 44 17.13 -4.82 29.06
N GLY A 45 17.29 -5.38 27.87
CA GLY A 45 18.30 -6.41 27.62
C GLY A 45 17.95 -7.22 26.40
N GLY A 46 18.63 -6.93 25.28
CA GLY A 46 18.38 -7.60 24.01
C GLY A 46 18.94 -9.02 23.93
N LEU A 47 19.18 -9.39 22.67
CA LEU A 47 19.75 -10.63 22.14
C LEU A 47 18.68 -11.69 21.82
N LEU A 48 18.33 -11.83 20.54
CA LEU A 48 19.04 -12.72 19.60
C LEU A 48 19.14 -14.15 20.12
N ASN A 49 18.13 -14.95 19.77
CA ASN A 49 18.30 -16.36 19.44
C ASN A 49 17.66 -16.53 18.04
N SER A 50 18.44 -16.70 16.98
CA SER A 50 19.11 -17.96 16.61
C SER A 50 18.09 -19.02 16.15
N LEU A 51 17.83 -19.04 14.84
CA LEU A 51 17.46 -20.21 14.03
C LEU A 51 17.35 -19.76 12.56
N GLY A 52 18.09 -20.23 11.56
CA GLY A 52 19.11 -21.25 11.46
C GLY A 52 19.47 -21.34 9.97
N GLY A 53 20.63 -20.80 9.59
CA GLY A 53 21.21 -20.94 8.26
C GLY A 53 22.46 -21.81 8.36
N ALA A 54 22.35 -23.05 7.89
CA ALA A 54 23.43 -24.01 7.84
C ALA A 54 24.34 -23.72 6.64
N GLY A 55 25.67 -23.79 6.87
CA GLY A 55 26.62 -24.17 5.83
C GLY A 55 27.68 -23.15 5.49
N SER A 56 28.81 -23.20 6.19
CA SER A 56 30.11 -23.65 5.66
C SER A 56 31.19 -23.30 6.69
N GLY A 57 31.87 -24.33 7.20
CA GLY A 57 32.79 -24.23 8.33
C GLY A 57 34.10 -23.53 8.00
N GLU A 58 34.17 -22.25 8.31
CA GLU A 58 35.45 -21.57 8.56
C GLU A 58 35.69 -21.48 10.07
N PRO A 59 36.95 -21.65 10.55
CA PRO A 59 37.26 -21.57 11.97
C PRO A 59 36.99 -20.16 12.48
N ILE A 60 36.00 -20.02 13.36
CA ILE A 60 35.72 -18.80 14.11
C ILE A 60 36.93 -18.51 15.00
N VAL A 61 37.79 -17.62 14.54
CA VAL A 61 38.82 -17.00 15.38
C VAL A 61 38.08 -16.15 16.41
N ALA A 62 38.15 -16.57 17.68
CA ALA A 62 37.61 -15.83 18.82
C ALA A 62 38.27 -14.45 18.88
N ARG A 63 37.59 -13.44 18.31
CA ARG A 63 38.02 -12.05 18.34
C ARG A 63 37.75 -11.54 19.74
N ASN A 64 38.80 -11.09 20.44
CA ASN A 64 38.65 -10.56 21.78
C ASN A 64 37.59 -9.44 21.78
N GLU A 65 36.71 -9.49 22.78
CA GLU A 65 35.67 -8.50 23.00
C GLU A 65 36.34 -7.17 23.37
N SER A 66 36.59 -6.37 22.34
CA SER A 66 37.21 -5.09 22.52
C SER A 66 36.25 -4.16 23.27
N ARG A 67 36.68 -3.69 24.44
CA ARG A 67 36.06 -2.56 25.18
C ARG A 67 35.80 -1.34 24.27
N THR A 68 36.46 -1.29 23.13
CA THR A 68 36.26 -0.37 22.01
C THR A 68 34.83 -0.37 21.47
N GLY A 69 34.15 -1.53 21.43
CA GLY A 69 32.75 -1.61 20.98
C GLY A 69 31.79 -0.85 21.90
N ILE A 70 31.98 -0.97 23.22
CA ILE A 70 31.19 -0.25 24.22
C ILE A 70 31.47 1.26 24.17
N LEU A 71 32.74 1.66 24.01
CA LEU A 71 33.10 3.07 23.87
C LEU A 71 32.51 3.72 22.62
N LEU A 72 32.49 2.99 21.50
CA LEU A 72 31.90 3.47 20.25
C LEU A 72 30.37 3.60 20.36
N LEU A 73 29.71 2.63 20.99
CA LEU A 73 28.27 2.68 21.24
C LEU A 73 27.89 3.83 22.19
N LEU A 74 28.67 4.06 23.25
CA LEU A 74 28.49 5.20 24.16
C LEU A 74 28.65 6.53 23.43
N ALA A 75 29.66 6.65 22.56
CA ALA A 75 29.88 7.86 21.77
C ALA A 75 28.71 8.16 20.82
N ILE A 76 28.13 7.13 20.18
CA ILE A 76 26.97 7.28 19.31
C ILE A 76 25.74 7.74 20.10
N ILE A 77 25.50 7.19 21.30
CA ILE A 77 24.37 7.60 22.15
C ILE A 77 24.50 9.06 22.58
N ILE A 78 25.72 9.49 22.96
CA ILE A 78 25.97 10.89 23.34
C ILE A 78 25.77 11.81 22.13
N ALA A 79 26.22 11.43 20.94
CA ALA A 79 26.03 12.22 19.72
C ALA A 79 24.54 12.33 19.33
N ALA A 80 23.80 11.22 19.30
CA ALA A 80 22.38 11.21 18.97
C ALA A 80 21.55 11.96 20.01
N GLY A 81 21.83 11.75 21.31
CA GLY A 81 21.17 12.48 22.40
C GLY A 81 21.48 13.98 22.36
N GLY A 82 22.71 14.36 21.99
CA GLY A 82 23.10 15.75 21.80
C GLY A 82 22.32 16.44 20.69
N ILE A 83 22.20 15.79 19.53
CA ILE A 83 21.42 16.31 18.38
C ILE A 83 19.94 16.45 18.74
N LEU A 84 19.37 15.44 19.42
CA LEU A 84 17.96 15.50 19.84
C LEU A 84 17.73 16.62 20.88
N TYR A 85 18.69 16.83 21.80
CA TYR A 85 18.62 17.90 22.79
C TYR A 85 18.73 19.29 22.17
N THR A 86 19.58 19.47 21.16
CA THR A 86 19.67 20.77 20.45
C THR A 86 18.40 21.07 19.66
N MET A 87 17.80 20.09 18.99
CA MET A 87 16.48 20.24 18.34
C MET A 87 15.40 20.65 19.35
N ARG A 88 15.39 20.03 20.53
CA ARG A 88 14.46 20.36 21.60
C ARG A 88 14.68 21.77 22.16
N ARG A 89 15.94 22.18 22.35
CA ARG A 89 16.29 23.49 22.94
C ARG A 89 16.08 24.64 21.94
N MET A 90 16.25 24.41 20.64
CA MET A 90 15.97 25.40 19.61
C MET A 90 14.48 25.57 19.31
N GLY A 91 13.58 24.88 20.03
CA GLY A 91 12.14 25.10 19.89
C GLY A 91 11.57 24.61 18.57
N MET A 92 12.33 23.86 17.78
CA MET A 92 11.82 23.04 16.68
C MET A 92 11.13 21.79 17.27
N SER A 93 10.18 21.98 18.18
CA SER A 93 9.11 21.01 18.31
C SER A 93 8.52 20.91 16.93
N ALA A 94 8.61 19.74 16.28
CA ALA A 94 8.02 19.46 14.99
C ALA A 94 6.70 20.23 14.91
N HIS A 95 6.73 21.36 14.21
CA HIS A 95 5.54 22.08 13.86
C HIS A 95 4.90 21.11 12.87
N LEU A 96 4.14 20.15 13.42
CA LEU A 96 2.82 19.86 12.91
C LEU A 96 2.11 21.21 12.97
N GLU A 97 2.48 22.11 12.06
CA GLU A 97 1.54 23.02 11.45
C GLU A 97 0.41 22.07 11.08
N LYS A 98 -0.58 21.98 11.98
CA LYS A 98 -1.95 22.10 11.52
C LYS A 98 -1.83 23.22 10.51
N LEU A 99 -1.87 22.87 9.22
CA LEU A 99 -2.28 23.81 8.22
C LEU A 99 -3.64 24.26 8.75
N ASP A 100 -3.59 25.30 9.60
CA ASP A 100 -4.64 26.27 9.68
C ASP A 100 -4.58 26.84 8.28
N VAL A 101 -5.26 26.15 7.37
CA VAL A 101 -5.69 26.72 6.12
C VAL A 101 -6.63 27.81 6.60
N LYS A 102 -6.05 28.94 7.00
CA LYS A 102 -6.63 30.23 6.74
C LYS A 102 -6.83 30.18 5.25
N ILE A 103 -8.03 29.75 4.87
CA ILE A 103 -8.58 30.09 3.59
C ILE A 103 -8.74 31.61 3.71
N ASP A 104 -7.63 32.33 3.51
CA ASP A 104 -7.68 33.70 3.06
C ASP A 104 -8.34 33.58 1.70
N TYR A 105 -9.67 33.55 1.72
CA TYR A 105 -10.41 34.11 0.62
C TYR A 105 -9.95 35.55 0.61
N PRO A 106 -9.17 36.00 -0.38
CA PRO A 106 -9.02 37.43 -0.58
C PRO A 106 -10.45 37.95 -0.80
N LEU A 107 -11.04 38.46 0.28
CA LEU A 107 -12.19 39.36 0.27
C LEU A 107 -11.72 40.76 -0.17
N ASP A 108 -10.60 40.83 -0.89
CA ASP A 108 -10.23 41.94 -1.72
C ASP A 108 -11.28 42.02 -2.81
N GLU A 109 -12.35 42.75 -2.48
CA GLU A 109 -13.26 43.38 -3.41
C GLU A 109 -13.56 42.49 -4.62
N SER A 110 -14.31 41.40 -4.43
CA SER A 110 -15.10 40.92 -5.56
C SER A 110 -15.85 42.16 -6.04
N PRO A 111 -15.64 42.65 -7.29
CA PRO A 111 -16.30 43.84 -7.77
C PRO A 111 -17.77 43.63 -7.46
N GLY A 112 -18.31 44.43 -6.54
CA GLY A 112 -19.62 44.16 -5.98
C GLY A 112 -20.57 43.95 -7.14
N LEU A 113 -21.14 42.74 -7.24
CA LEU A 113 -22.07 42.39 -8.31
C LEU A 113 -23.00 43.58 -8.49
N ASP A 114 -23.07 44.08 -9.72
CA ASP A 114 -23.87 45.25 -10.07
C ASP A 114 -25.26 45.02 -9.46
N PRO A 115 -25.85 45.96 -8.70
CA PRO A 115 -27.14 45.74 -8.04
C PRO A 115 -28.21 45.16 -8.97
N GLU A 116 -28.15 45.46 -10.27
CA GLU A 116 -29.01 44.88 -11.30
C GLU A 116 -28.76 43.37 -11.54
N GLU A 117 -27.50 42.93 -11.59
CA GLU A 117 -27.16 41.50 -11.72
C GLU A 117 -27.57 40.72 -10.48
N ARG A 118 -27.40 41.32 -9.29
CA ARG A 118 -27.84 40.70 -8.04
C ARG A 118 -29.36 40.53 -8.02
N ASP A 119 -30.12 41.55 -8.42
CA ASP A 119 -31.58 41.46 -8.46
C ASP A 119 -32.06 40.47 -9.54
N ARG A 120 -31.34 40.37 -10.66
CA ARG A 120 -31.59 39.35 -11.69
C ARG A 120 -31.35 37.94 -11.17
N LEU A 121 -30.24 37.70 -10.46
CA LEU A 121 -29.93 36.40 -9.85
C LEU A 121 -30.92 36.03 -8.74
N LEU A 122 -31.35 36.99 -7.92
CA LEU A 122 -32.36 36.77 -6.89
C LEU A 122 -33.71 36.41 -7.53
N LYS A 123 -34.09 37.09 -8.61
CA LYS A 123 -35.29 36.77 -9.37
C LYS A 123 -35.21 35.41 -10.05
N GLU A 124 -34.05 35.04 -10.59
CA GLU A 124 -33.80 33.72 -11.19
C GLU A 124 -33.80 32.60 -10.13
N LEU A 125 -33.29 32.88 -8.93
CA LEU A 125 -33.40 31.97 -7.77
C LEU A 125 -34.85 31.82 -7.30
N GLU A 126 -35.64 32.89 -7.32
CA GLU A 126 -37.06 32.84 -6.98
C GLU A 126 -37.88 32.09 -8.05
N GLU A 127 -37.51 32.24 -9.33
CA GLU A 127 -38.12 31.50 -10.45
C GLU A 127 -37.68 30.02 -10.48
N SER A 128 -36.43 29.72 -10.14
CA SER A 128 -35.88 28.34 -10.05
C SER A 128 -36.18 27.64 -8.73
N GLY A 129 -36.58 28.39 -7.70
CA GLY A 129 -37.03 27.88 -6.39
C GLY A 129 -38.33 27.07 -6.44
N ARG A 130 -38.93 26.89 -7.63
CA ARG A 130 -39.89 25.80 -7.85
C ARG A 130 -39.18 24.48 -7.61
N ILE A 131 -39.40 23.91 -6.42
CA ILE A 131 -39.07 22.53 -6.09
C ILE A 131 -39.71 21.66 -7.18
N ILE A 132 -38.91 21.23 -8.16
CA ILE A 132 -39.35 20.27 -9.17
C ILE A 132 -39.51 18.96 -8.42
N GLN A 133 -40.72 18.71 -7.96
CA GLN A 133 -41.07 17.42 -7.38
C GLN A 133 -41.05 16.42 -8.53
N VAL A 134 -39.93 15.70 -8.65
CA VAL A 134 -39.78 14.62 -9.62
C VAL A 134 -40.86 13.60 -9.32
N ALA A 135 -41.72 13.31 -10.30
CA ALA A 135 -42.77 12.32 -10.14
C ALA A 135 -42.13 10.97 -9.79
N LEU A 136 -42.75 10.18 -8.91
CA LEU A 136 -42.18 8.91 -8.44
C LEU A 136 -41.89 7.91 -9.57
N GLN A 137 -42.54 8.08 -10.72
CA GLN A 137 -42.38 7.28 -11.93
C GLN A 137 -41.10 7.60 -12.74
N ASP A 138 -40.49 8.78 -12.52
CA ASP A 138 -39.23 9.17 -13.17
C ASP A 138 -37.99 8.82 -12.32
N LEU A 139 -38.18 8.41 -11.07
CA LEU A 139 -37.12 7.89 -10.19
C LEU A 139 -36.78 6.44 -10.59
N LYS A 140 -36.01 6.27 -11.67
CA LYS A 140 -35.58 4.95 -12.17
C LYS A 140 -34.60 4.22 -11.23
N MET A 141 -33.92 4.93 -10.34
CA MET A 141 -32.98 4.36 -9.37
C MET A 141 -33.27 4.90 -7.97
N ASN A 142 -33.24 4.00 -7.00
CA ASN A 142 -33.32 4.35 -5.59
C ASN A 142 -31.95 4.85 -5.13
N PRO A 143 -31.77 6.14 -4.79
CA PRO A 143 -30.48 6.69 -4.38
C PRO A 143 -29.96 6.11 -3.06
N PHE A 144 -30.80 5.37 -2.33
CA PHE A 144 -30.44 4.67 -1.11
C PHE A 144 -30.13 3.18 -1.33
N ALA A 145 -30.35 2.66 -2.54
CA ALA A 145 -29.88 1.33 -2.93
C ALA A 145 -28.40 1.43 -3.33
N TRP A 146 -27.51 1.48 -2.33
CA TRP A 146 -26.08 1.42 -2.56
C TRP A 146 -25.75 0.06 -3.19
N GLU A 147 -25.20 0.03 -4.40
CA GLU A 147 -24.87 -1.20 -5.16
C GLU A 147 -23.84 -2.13 -4.46
N GLY A 148 -23.38 -1.79 -3.25
CA GLY A 148 -22.53 -2.64 -2.40
C GLY A 148 -23.25 -3.29 -1.22
N ALA A 149 -24.48 -2.91 -0.88
CA ALA A 149 -25.21 -3.50 0.22
C ALA A 149 -25.98 -4.74 -0.27
N LYS A 150 -25.27 -5.87 -0.44
CA LYS A 150 -25.97 -7.16 -0.57
C LYS A 150 -26.78 -7.37 0.71
N ALA A 151 -28.10 -7.37 0.56
CA ALA A 151 -29.00 -7.81 1.62
C ALA A 151 -28.55 -9.22 2.02
N VAL A 152 -28.11 -9.36 3.28
CA VAL A 152 -27.82 -10.66 3.88
C VAL A 152 -29.15 -11.42 3.85
N ASP A 153 -29.19 -12.56 3.16
CA ASP A 153 -30.39 -13.39 3.12
C ASP A 153 -30.75 -13.75 4.58
N PRO A 154 -31.96 -13.43 5.06
CA PRO A 154 -32.32 -13.54 6.47
C PRO A 154 -32.45 -14.99 7.00
N GLY A 155 -31.91 -15.97 6.27
CA GLY A 155 -31.81 -17.37 6.67
C GLY A 155 -30.40 -17.96 6.60
N GLU A 156 -29.37 -17.17 6.30
CA GLU A 156 -27.99 -17.64 6.27
C GLU A 156 -27.40 -17.68 7.69
N ASP A 157 -26.72 -18.78 8.04
CA ASP A 157 -26.08 -18.98 9.34
C ASP A 157 -25.06 -17.85 9.58
N PRO A 158 -25.10 -17.15 10.74
CA PRO A 158 -24.21 -16.02 11.04
C PRO A 158 -22.72 -16.35 10.92
N GLU A 159 -22.31 -17.61 11.04
CA GLU A 159 -20.91 -18.00 10.80
C GLU A 159 -20.52 -17.95 9.33
N VAL A 160 -21.42 -18.37 8.42
CA VAL A 160 -21.19 -18.37 6.97
C VAL A 160 -21.16 -16.94 6.44
N ALA A 161 -22.04 -16.07 6.94
CA ALA A 161 -22.05 -14.64 6.59
C ALA A 161 -20.73 -13.94 6.98
N LYS A 162 -20.21 -14.20 8.19
CA LYS A 162 -18.92 -13.64 8.64
C LYS A 162 -17.75 -14.16 7.82
N ALA A 163 -17.74 -15.44 7.48
CA ALA A 163 -16.69 -16.03 6.64
C ALA A 163 -16.68 -15.41 5.23
N ARG A 164 -17.87 -15.15 4.67
CA ARG A 164 -18.03 -14.50 3.37
C ARG A 164 -17.56 -13.04 3.39
N GLU A 165 -17.92 -12.29 4.41
CA GLU A 165 -17.48 -10.90 4.58
C GLU A 165 -15.95 -10.82 4.78
N ALA A 166 -15.36 -11.73 5.57
CA ALA A 166 -13.91 -11.80 5.74
C ALA A 166 -13.19 -12.12 4.42
N ALA A 167 -13.74 -13.05 3.61
CA ALA A 167 -13.20 -13.37 2.30
C ALA A 167 -13.31 -12.20 1.31
N GLU A 168 -14.42 -11.47 1.33
CA GLU A 168 -14.63 -10.30 0.48
C GLU A 168 -13.69 -9.15 0.87
N ARG A 169 -13.54 -8.87 2.17
CA ARG A 169 -12.57 -7.87 2.66
C ARG A 169 -11.13 -8.24 2.28
N ALA A 170 -10.77 -9.53 2.38
CA ALA A 170 -9.45 -10.00 1.95
C ALA A 170 -9.23 -9.77 0.44
N ARG A 171 -10.25 -10.04 -0.39
CA ARG A 171 -10.17 -9.80 -1.85
C ARG A 171 -10.00 -8.33 -2.17
N VAL A 172 -10.78 -7.46 -1.54
CA VAL A 172 -10.69 -6.00 -1.75
C VAL A 172 -9.34 -5.45 -1.29
N ALA A 173 -8.78 -5.96 -0.18
CA ALA A 173 -7.47 -5.55 0.30
C ALA A 173 -6.34 -5.93 -0.69
N LEU A 174 -6.42 -7.13 -1.29
CA LEU A 174 -5.47 -7.56 -2.32
C LEU A 174 -5.57 -6.72 -3.59
N GLU A 175 -6.79 -6.41 -4.04
CA GLU A 175 -7.01 -5.56 -5.21
C GLU A 175 -6.48 -4.13 -5.01
N LYS A 176 -6.72 -3.56 -3.82
CA LYS A 176 -6.15 -2.24 -3.46
C LYS A 176 -4.64 -2.24 -3.49
N ARG A 177 -4.01 -3.26 -2.86
CA ARG A 177 -2.54 -3.39 -2.85
C ARG A 177 -1.97 -3.54 -4.26
N GLN A 178 -2.62 -4.33 -5.13
CA GLN A 178 -2.19 -4.47 -6.52
C GLN A 178 -2.25 -3.13 -7.26
N ARG A 179 -3.33 -2.37 -7.07
CA ARG A 179 -3.50 -1.05 -7.67
C ARG A 179 -2.48 -0.04 -7.16
N GLU A 180 -2.14 -0.10 -5.88
CA GLU A 180 -1.07 0.73 -5.29
C GLU A 180 0.30 0.40 -5.90
N ILE A 181 0.59 -0.89 -6.09
CA ILE A 181 1.83 -1.34 -6.76
C ILE A 181 1.87 -0.87 -8.21
N GLU A 182 0.77 -0.99 -8.96
CA GLU A 182 0.68 -0.52 -10.35
C GLU A 182 0.90 0.99 -10.44
N LEU A 183 0.20 1.78 -9.63
CA LEU A 183 0.36 3.23 -9.58
C LEU A 183 1.75 3.68 -9.13
N ALA A 184 2.42 2.90 -8.27
CA ALA A 184 3.79 3.17 -7.86
C ALA A 184 4.77 2.80 -8.97
N ALA A 185 4.57 1.68 -9.66
CA ALA A 185 5.37 1.25 -10.80
C ALA A 185 5.30 2.25 -11.96
N ASP A 186 4.12 2.78 -12.26
CA ASP A 186 3.92 3.79 -13.31
C ASP A 186 4.68 5.10 -13.05
N LYS A 187 5.05 5.38 -11.78
CA LYS A 187 5.84 6.56 -11.39
C LYS A 187 7.34 6.30 -11.39
N LEU A 188 7.77 5.05 -11.54
CA LEU A 188 9.18 4.69 -11.60
C LEU A 188 9.68 4.91 -13.03
N GLU A 189 10.56 5.89 -13.17
CA GLU A 189 11.17 6.24 -14.44
C GLU A 189 12.69 6.02 -14.34
N VAL A 190 13.23 5.16 -15.20
CA VAL A 190 14.67 4.93 -15.28
C VAL A 190 15.28 6.01 -16.16
N ARG A 191 16.01 6.95 -15.55
CA ARG A 191 16.60 8.10 -16.26
C ARG A 191 17.98 7.83 -16.84
N SER A 192 18.79 7.05 -16.11
CA SER A 192 20.12 6.67 -16.58
C SER A 192 20.61 5.43 -15.85
N ILE A 193 21.37 4.61 -16.58
CA ILE A 193 22.07 3.47 -16.03
C ILE A 193 23.57 3.69 -16.23
N MET A 194 24.31 3.67 -15.13
CA MET A 194 25.76 3.79 -15.14
C MET A 194 26.37 2.39 -15.03
N GLY A 195 26.92 1.92 -16.14
CA GLY A 195 27.66 0.66 -16.20
C GLY A 195 28.98 0.72 -15.43
N GLY A 196 29.55 -0.44 -15.12
CA GLY A 196 30.84 -0.55 -14.43
C GLY A 196 30.96 -1.87 -13.67
N ARG A 197 31.97 -1.96 -12.79
CA ARG A 197 32.13 -3.12 -11.89
C ARG A 197 31.02 -3.22 -10.84
N THR A 198 30.44 -2.08 -10.48
CA THR A 198 29.29 -1.97 -9.56
C THR A 198 28.26 -1.08 -10.26
N PRO A 199 27.24 -1.66 -10.90
CA PRO A 199 26.27 -0.89 -11.66
C PRO A 199 25.42 -0.02 -10.74
N LEU A 200 25.06 1.17 -11.24
CA LEU A 200 24.19 2.14 -10.56
C LEU A 200 23.07 2.53 -11.51
N ALA A 201 21.87 2.75 -10.97
CA ALA A 201 20.74 3.27 -11.74
C ALA A 201 20.21 4.55 -11.07
N ASN A 202 19.81 5.54 -11.87
CA ASN A 202 19.04 6.68 -11.40
C ASN A 202 17.56 6.43 -11.72
N ILE A 203 16.77 6.16 -10.69
CA ILE A 203 15.34 5.84 -10.81
C ILE A 203 14.56 6.94 -10.11
N SER A 204 13.75 7.68 -10.87
CA SER A 204 12.95 8.81 -10.39
C SER A 204 13.73 9.88 -9.61
N GLY A 205 15.04 10.01 -9.87
CA GLY A 205 15.94 10.97 -9.22
C GLY A 205 16.88 10.37 -8.18
N ASP A 206 16.60 9.15 -7.71
CA ASP A 206 17.39 8.47 -6.67
C ASP A 206 18.43 7.54 -7.29
N ILE A 207 19.67 7.60 -6.78
CA ILE A 207 20.77 6.74 -7.23
C ILE A 207 20.77 5.48 -6.38
N VAL A 208 20.49 4.33 -7.00
CA VAL A 208 20.33 3.04 -6.34
C VAL A 208 21.29 1.97 -6.87
N ARG A 209 21.60 1.00 -6.03
CA ARG A 209 22.42 -0.19 -6.30
C ARG A 209 21.57 -1.46 -6.21
N VAL A 210 22.15 -2.56 -6.69
CA VAL A 210 21.61 -3.90 -6.44
C VAL A 210 21.52 -4.14 -4.93
N GLY A 211 20.34 -4.51 -4.45
CA GLY A 211 19.99 -4.74 -3.05
C GLY A 211 19.34 -3.54 -2.35
N ASP A 212 19.28 -2.36 -2.98
CA ASP A 212 18.59 -1.21 -2.41
C ASP A 212 17.06 -1.33 -2.58
N VAL A 213 16.31 -0.66 -1.69
CA VAL A 213 14.84 -0.63 -1.72
C VAL A 213 14.37 0.77 -2.10
N ILE A 214 13.44 0.85 -3.05
CA ILE A 214 12.84 2.08 -3.57
C ILE A 214 11.40 2.17 -3.07
N ASN A 215 11.02 3.33 -2.52
CA ASN A 215 9.68 3.59 -1.98
C ASN A 215 9.20 2.53 -0.97
N ASP A 216 10.12 1.89 -0.23
CA ASP A 216 9.86 0.80 0.71
C ASP A 216 9.12 -0.43 0.13
N MET A 217 8.99 -0.51 -1.20
CA MET A 217 8.20 -1.54 -1.89
C MET A 217 9.01 -2.34 -2.91
N PHE A 218 9.92 -1.70 -3.63
CA PHE A 218 10.64 -2.32 -4.74
C PHE A 218 12.09 -2.60 -4.36
N GLU A 219 12.49 -3.86 -4.38
CA GLU A 219 13.88 -4.27 -4.17
C GLU A 219 14.61 -4.42 -5.52
N VAL A 220 15.78 -3.79 -5.66
CA VAL A 220 16.58 -3.88 -6.89
C VAL A 220 17.36 -5.19 -6.91
N ILE A 221 16.99 -6.13 -7.79
CA ILE A 221 17.65 -7.44 -7.87
C ILE A 221 18.82 -7.42 -8.85
N GLU A 222 18.64 -6.78 -10.00
CA GLU A 222 19.65 -6.79 -11.07
C GLU A 222 19.58 -5.49 -11.87
N ILE A 223 20.75 -4.93 -12.20
CA ILE A 223 20.88 -3.77 -13.09
C ILE A 223 21.64 -4.23 -14.33
N LYS A 224 20.94 -4.28 -15.47
CA LYS A 224 21.49 -4.60 -16.80
C LYS A 224 21.81 -3.30 -17.55
N THR A 225 22.34 -3.40 -18.78
CA THR A 225 22.79 -2.22 -19.56
C THR A 225 21.69 -1.19 -19.82
N ARG A 226 20.43 -1.62 -20.04
CA ARG A 226 19.29 -0.75 -20.39
C ARG A 226 18.01 -1.07 -19.60
N THR A 227 18.11 -1.95 -18.61
CA THR A 227 16.94 -2.48 -17.90
C THR A 227 17.30 -2.74 -16.45
N VAL A 228 16.37 -2.43 -15.55
CA VAL A 228 16.47 -2.73 -14.13
C VAL A 228 15.39 -3.75 -13.78
N VAL A 229 15.79 -4.82 -13.11
CA VAL A 229 14.89 -5.86 -12.60
C VAL A 229 14.58 -5.56 -11.13
N LEU A 230 13.33 -5.22 -10.86
CA LEU A 230 12.81 -4.95 -9.53
C LEU A 230 11.99 -6.14 -9.04
N LYS A 231 12.03 -6.43 -7.74
CA LYS A 231 11.15 -7.39 -7.09
C LYS A 231 10.15 -6.67 -6.21
N VAL A 232 8.87 -7.04 -6.33
CA VAL A 232 7.78 -6.57 -5.46
C VAL A 232 6.93 -7.77 -5.03
N ASP A 233 6.78 -7.97 -3.72
CA ASP A 233 6.12 -9.13 -3.08
C ASP A 233 6.73 -10.49 -3.49
N ASP A 234 6.45 -10.97 -4.70
CA ASP A 234 7.04 -12.17 -5.34
C ASP A 234 7.08 -12.07 -6.87
N LYS A 235 6.81 -10.89 -7.42
CA LYS A 235 6.81 -10.62 -8.86
C LYS A 235 8.07 -9.87 -9.24
N PHE A 236 8.58 -10.18 -10.43
CA PHE A 236 9.69 -9.45 -11.05
C PHE A 236 9.12 -8.48 -12.07
N LEU A 237 9.46 -7.21 -11.93
CA LEU A 237 9.12 -6.14 -12.86
C LEU A 237 10.39 -5.69 -13.55
N GLU A 238 10.42 -5.77 -14.88
CA GLU A 238 11.53 -5.26 -15.68
C GLU A 238 11.15 -3.86 -16.19
N ILE A 239 11.91 -2.83 -15.78
CA ILE A 239 11.73 -1.46 -16.26
C ILE A 239 12.92 -1.10 -17.14
N GLY A 240 12.64 -0.71 -18.38
CA GLY A 240 13.63 -0.25 -19.35
C GLY A 240 13.77 1.26 -19.37
N GLU A 241 14.88 1.73 -19.92
CA GLU A 241 14.98 3.11 -20.42
C GLU A 241 13.90 3.32 -21.49
N PHE A 242 13.06 4.35 -21.33
CA PHE A 242 12.09 4.73 -22.35
C PHE A 242 12.85 5.38 -23.51
N ASP A 243 13.03 4.63 -24.61
CA ASP A 243 13.40 5.22 -25.89
C ASP A 243 12.18 6.01 -26.39
N ASP A 244 12.11 7.29 -26.04
CA ASP A 244 11.19 8.24 -26.67
C ASP A 244 11.62 8.41 -28.14
N GLU A 245 11.16 7.50 -29.01
CA GLU A 245 11.25 7.70 -30.46
C GLU A 245 10.24 8.80 -30.86
N GLU A 246 10.74 10.03 -31.02
CA GLU A 246 10.06 11.17 -31.66
C GLU A 246 9.83 10.97 -33.17
#